data_AF-C4R592-F1
#
_entry.id   AF-C4R592-F1
#
_cell.length_a   1.000
_cell.length_b   1.000
_cell.length_c   1.000
_cell.angle_alpha   90.00
_cell.angle_beta   90.00
_cell.angle_gamma   90.00
#
_symmetry.space_group_name_H-M   'P 1'
#
loop_
_entity.id
_entity.type
_entity.pdbx_description
1 polymer ?
#
loop_
_entity_poly.entity_id
_entity_poly.type
_entity_poly.pdbx_seq_one_letter_code
_entity_poly.pdbx_strand_id
1 'polypeptide(L)'
;MSQQGNTQRLERLQEVIFKNIFIGALYGSLIAIPTDMLLRWKSPMYRWLGTRGRVFYYTIWMASCANFLTERQVMKFEEVTRFEDEQKKRRLLELSVANGSYYGDDTDMIKIPKRK
;
A
#
# COMPACT_ATOMS: atom_id res chain seq x y z
N MET A 1 6.11 -4.66 -25.38
CA MET A 1 4.91 -5.16 -24.65
C MET A 1 5.00 -5.09 -23.13
N SER A 2 6.18 -4.92 -22.50
CA SER A 2 6.33 -4.84 -21.02
C SER A 2 5.85 -3.53 -20.37
N GLN A 3 5.86 -2.41 -21.11
CA GLN A 3 5.46 -1.09 -20.59
C GLN A 3 3.95 -0.99 -20.26
N GLN A 4 3.07 -1.56 -21.10
CA GLN A 4 1.61 -1.53 -20.89
C GLN A 4 1.14 -2.35 -19.67
N GLY A 5 1.82 -3.46 -19.36
CA GLY A 5 1.47 -4.25 -18.16
C GLY A 5 1.81 -3.53 -16.86
N ASN A 6 2.86 -2.70 -16.87
CA ASN A 6 3.31 -1.98 -15.68
C ASN A 6 2.39 -0.79 -15.36
N THR A 7 1.93 -0.06 -16.37
CA THR A 7 0.97 1.04 -16.19
C THR A 7 -0.37 0.57 -15.64
N GLN A 8 -0.90 -0.56 -16.12
CA GLN A 8 -2.13 -1.15 -15.59
C GLN A 8 -2.02 -1.59 -14.13
N ARG A 9 -0.85 -2.12 -13.72
CA ARG A 9 -0.59 -2.46 -12.31
C ARG A 9 -0.57 -1.21 -11.44
N LEU A 10 0.06 -0.14 -11.90
CA LEU A 10 0.13 1.15 -11.20
C LEU A 10 -1.25 1.79 -11.04
N GLU A 11 -2.09 1.77 -12.07
CA GLU A 11 -3.47 2.30 -12.00
C GLU A 11 -4.31 1.55 -10.96
N ARG A 12 -4.23 0.21 -10.94
CA ARG A 12 -4.92 -0.61 -9.92
C ARG A 12 -4.41 -0.35 -8.51
N LEU A 13 -3.09 -0.21 -8.35
CA LEU A 13 -2.47 0.18 -7.07
C LEU A 13 -2.99 1.52 -6.60
N GLN A 14 -3.00 2.52 -7.49
CA GLN A 14 -3.48 3.87 -7.19
C GLN A 14 -4.95 3.86 -6.78
N GLU A 15 -5.82 3.16 -7.51
CA GLU A 15 -7.24 3.05 -7.18
C GLU A 15 -7.46 2.45 -5.78
N VAL A 16 -6.76 1.35 -5.48
CA VAL A 16 -6.85 0.66 -4.19
C VAL A 16 -6.33 1.54 -3.05
N ILE A 17 -5.22 2.25 -3.27
CA ILE A 17 -4.65 3.19 -2.30
C ILE A 17 -5.64 4.33 -2.02
N PHE A 18 -6.18 4.98 -3.05
CA PHE A 18 -7.12 6.08 -2.87
C PHE A 18 -8.39 5.65 -2.13
N LYS A 19 -8.95 4.49 -2.49
CA LYS A 19 -10.13 3.93 -1.82
C LYS A 19 -9.85 3.68 -0.33
N ASN A 20 -8.68 3.12 -0.02
CA ASN A 20 -8.32 2.79 1.35
C ASN A 20 -7.93 4.00 2.19
N ILE A 21 -7.31 5.02 1.59
CA ILE A 21 -7.09 6.33 2.24
C ILE A 21 -8.44 6.91 2.66
N PHE A 22 -9.44 6.87 1.78
CA PHE A 22 -10.77 7.42 2.06
C PHE A 22 -11.46 6.67 3.21
N ILE A 23 -11.39 5.34 3.19
CA ILE A 23 -11.94 4.48 4.25
C ILE A 23 -11.20 4.71 5.57
N GLY A 24 -9.87 4.79 5.54
CA GLY A 24 -9.04 5.05 6.72
C GLY A 24 -9.28 6.44 7.32
N ALA A 25 -9.47 7.45 6.48
CA ALA A 25 -9.88 8.78 6.92
C ALA A 25 -11.27 8.74 7.58
N LEU A 26 -12.25 8.07 6.98
CA LEU A 26 -13.59 7.93 7.59
C LEU A 26 -13.53 7.28 8.98
N TYR A 27 -12.75 6.21 9.15
CA TYR A 27 -12.53 5.60 10.47
C TYR A 27 -11.79 6.54 11.44
N GLY A 28 -10.79 7.28 10.96
CA GLY A 28 -10.10 8.31 11.74
C GLY A 28 -11.05 9.40 12.23
N SER A 29 -12.02 9.81 11.40
CA SER A 29 -13.07 10.76 11.77
C SER A 29 -13.95 10.24 12.89
N LEU A 30 -14.33 8.96 12.78
CA LEU A 30 -15.26 8.31 13.70
C LEU A 30 -14.65 8.18 15.09
N ILE A 31 -13.32 8.00 15.17
CA ILE A 31 -12.56 7.95 16.42
C ILE A 31 -12.29 9.36 16.96
N ALA A 32 -11.99 10.32 16.08
CA ALA A 32 -11.62 11.67 16.50
C ALA A 32 -12.79 12.43 17.14
N ILE A 33 -14.02 12.29 16.65
CA ILE A 33 -15.22 12.98 17.17
C ILE A 33 -15.52 12.66 18.65
N PRO A 34 -15.66 11.39 19.07
CA PRO A 34 -15.90 11.07 20.47
C PRO A 34 -14.70 11.41 21.35
N THR A 35 -13.47 11.31 20.81
CA THR A 35 -12.26 11.65 21.57
C THR A 35 -12.14 13.16 21.81
N ASP A 36 -12.51 13.99 20.83
CA ASP A 36 -12.62 15.45 20.95
C ASP A 36 -13.69 15.84 21.99
N MET A 37 -14.85 15.17 21.96
CA MET A 37 -15.92 15.37 22.93
C MET A 37 -15.49 15.03 24.36
N LEU A 38 -14.71 13.96 24.54
CA LEU A 38 -14.14 13.58 25.84
C LEU A 38 -13.05 14.58 26.32
N LEU A 39 -12.19 15.05 25.41
CA LEU A 39 -11.14 16.03 25.73
C LEU A 39 -11.73 17.38 26.17
N ARG A 40 -12.83 17.81 25.56
CA ARG A 40 -13.56 19.02 25.97
C ARG A 40 -14.08 18.94 27.40
N TRP A 41 -14.38 17.74 27.89
CA TRP A 41 -14.91 17.56 29.25
C TRP A 41 -13.81 17.54 30.31
N LYS A 42 -12.64 16.98 30.00
CA LYS A 42 -11.54 16.82 30.97
C LYS A 42 -10.56 17.99 31.01
N SER A 43 -10.32 18.70 29.90
CA SER A 43 -9.17 19.62 29.81
C SER A 43 -9.56 21.09 29.56
N PRO A 44 -9.29 22.01 30.50
CA PRO A 44 -9.43 23.45 30.26
C PRO A 44 -8.40 23.99 29.26
N MET A 45 -7.29 23.28 29.03
CA MET A 45 -6.28 23.64 28.01
C MET A 45 -6.86 23.55 26.59
N TYR A 46 -7.81 22.64 26.38
CA TYR A 46 -8.47 22.46 25.09
C TYR A 46 -9.46 23.59 24.76
N ARG A 47 -9.91 24.34 25.76
CA ARG A 47 -10.67 25.59 25.56
C ARG A 47 -9.79 26.72 25.00
N TRP A 48 -8.51 26.76 25.36
CA TRP A 48 -7.57 27.80 24.95
C TRP A 48 -7.13 27.70 23.48
N LEU A 49 -6.96 26.49 22.97
CA LEU A 49 -6.54 26.22 21.58
C LEU A 49 -7.60 26.59 20.51
N GLY A 50 -8.83 26.90 20.94
CA GLY A 50 -9.88 27.39 20.06
C GLY A 50 -10.26 26.42 18.94
N THR A 51 -10.57 26.95 17.76
CA THR A 51 -10.96 26.19 16.56
C THR A 51 -9.78 25.61 15.80
N ARG A 52 -8.62 26.29 15.82
CA ARG A 52 -7.40 25.87 15.11
C ARG A 52 -6.85 24.54 15.64
N GLY A 53 -6.82 24.38 16.96
CA GLY A 53 -6.39 23.13 17.59
C GLY A 53 -7.30 21.93 17.25
N ARG A 54 -8.61 22.18 17.10
CA ARG A 54 -9.57 21.13 16.71
C ARG A 54 -9.29 20.63 15.30
N VAL A 55 -9.17 21.54 14.34
CA VAL A 55 -8.87 21.18 12.94
C VAL A 55 -7.59 20.36 12.88
N PHE A 56 -6.53 20.78 13.58
CA PHE A 56 -5.27 20.06 13.63
C PHE A 56 -5.40 18.66 14.25
N TYR A 57 -6.18 18.53 15.31
CA TYR A 57 -6.44 17.24 15.96
C TYR A 57 -7.18 16.27 15.04
N TYR A 58 -8.24 16.74 14.38
CA TYR A 58 -8.99 15.94 13.40
C TYR A 58 -8.08 15.53 12.24
N THR A 59 -7.29 16.44 11.67
CA THR A 59 -6.42 16.10 10.53
C THR A 59 -5.34 15.10 10.90
N ILE A 60 -4.75 15.18 12.10
CA ILE A 60 -3.75 14.20 12.57
C ILE A 60 -4.38 12.80 12.67
N TRP A 61 -5.54 12.68 13.30
CA TRP A 61 -6.20 11.39 13.45
C TRP A 61 -6.59 10.77 12.10
N MET A 62 -7.12 11.59 11.20
CA MET A 62 -7.46 11.18 9.84
C MET A 62 -6.23 10.71 9.08
N ALA A 63 -5.15 11.49 9.12
CA ALA A 63 -3.91 11.19 8.40
C ALA A 63 -3.23 9.91 8.94
N SER A 64 -3.15 9.75 10.27
CA SER A 64 -2.58 8.55 10.89
C SER A 64 -3.37 7.29 10.56
N CYS A 65 -4.71 7.33 10.64
CA CYS A 65 -5.54 6.18 10.29
C CYS A 65 -5.50 5.86 8.79
N ALA A 66 -5.51 6.88 7.93
CA ALA A 66 -5.38 6.70 6.50
C ALA A 66 -4.03 6.07 6.13
N ASN A 67 -2.93 6.56 6.71
CA ASN A 67 -1.60 6.01 6.44
C ASN A 67 -1.50 4.54 6.88
N PHE A 68 -1.97 4.22 8.09
CA PHE A 68 -1.94 2.85 8.61
C PHE A 68 -2.74 1.85 7.76
N LEU A 69 -3.95 2.22 7.30
CA LEU A 69 -4.74 1.35 6.43
C LEU A 69 -4.08 1.17 5.06
N THR A 70 -3.48 2.23 4.54
CA THR A 70 -2.81 2.22 3.24
C THR A 70 -1.58 1.32 3.28
N GLU A 71 -0.72 1.46 4.29
CA GLU A 71 0.46 0.61 4.48
C GLU A 71 0.10 -0.87 4.53
N ARG A 72 -0.94 -1.25 5.30
CA ARG A 72 -1.40 -2.65 5.37
C ARG A 72 -1.90 -3.17 4.02
N GLN A 73 -2.54 -2.33 3.22
CA GLN A 73 -3.04 -2.75 1.92
C GLN A 73 -1.93 -2.87 0.89
N VAL A 74 -0.95 -1.96 0.92
CA VAL A 74 0.23 -2.02 0.05
C VAL A 74 1.02 -3.30 0.33
N MET A 75 1.23 -3.65 1.59
CA MET A 75 1.89 -4.91 1.95
C MET A 75 1.16 -6.15 1.41
N LYS A 76 -0.17 -6.21 1.55
CA LYS A 76 -0.98 -7.30 0.98
C LYS A 76 -0.89 -7.36 -0.54
N PHE A 77 -0.89 -6.21 -1.20
CA PHE A 77 -0.77 -6.15 -2.66
C PHE A 77 0.60 -6.64 -3.13
N GLU A 78 1.66 -6.27 -2.42
CA GLU A 78 3.01 -6.74 -2.70
C GLU A 78 3.12 -8.27 -2.54
N GLU A 79 2.57 -8.82 -1.46
CA GLU A 79 2.54 -10.27 -1.21
C GLU A 79 1.82 -11.03 -2.33
N VAL A 80 0.63 -10.58 -2.71
CA VAL A 80 -0.14 -11.18 -3.82
C VAL A 80 0.64 -11.10 -5.14
N THR A 81 1.26 -9.95 -5.43
CA THR A 81 2.03 -9.77 -6.67
C THR A 81 3.25 -10.68 -6.70
N ARG A 82 3.98 -10.82 -5.58
CA ARG A 82 5.12 -11.73 -5.46
C ARG A 82 4.69 -13.18 -5.71
N PHE A 83 3.58 -13.59 -5.13
CA PHE A 83 3.04 -14.94 -5.31
C PHE A 83 2.63 -15.23 -6.78
N GLU A 84 1.99 -14.26 -7.45
CA GLU A 84 1.67 -14.39 -8.88
C GLU A 84 2.91 -14.49 -9.76
N ASP A 85 3.95 -13.71 -9.47
CA ASP A 85 5.18 -13.71 -10.25
C ASP A 85 5.98 -15.01 -10.03
N GLU A 86 5.93 -15.61 -8.84
CA GLU A 86 6.46 -16.96 -8.58
C GLU A 86 5.71 -18.05 -9.35
N GLN A 87 4.38 -17.99 -9.38
CA GLN A 87 3.59 -18.95 -10.17
C GLN A 87 3.86 -18.83 -11.67
N LYS A 88 3.98 -17.61 -12.20
CA LYS A 88 4.33 -17.39 -13.61
C LYS A 88 5.70 -17.96 -13.93
N LYS A 89 6.69 -17.74 -13.05
CA LYS A 89 8.02 -18.35 -13.18
C LYS A 89 7.97 -19.88 -13.19
N ARG A 90 7.20 -20.50 -12.27
CA ARG A 90 7.02 -21.96 -12.23
C ARG A 90 6.40 -22.50 -13.51
N ARG A 91 5.33 -21.89 -14.01
CA ARG A 91 4.69 -22.31 -15.28
C ARG A 91 5.63 -22.17 -16.48
N LEU A 92 6.40 -21.09 -16.54
CA LEU A 92 7.39 -20.92 -17.60
C LEU A 92 8.49 -21.99 -17.51
N LEU A 93 8.95 -22.32 -16.31
CA LEU A 93 9.94 -23.37 -16.09
C LEU A 93 9.39 -24.75 -16.51
N GLU A 94 8.16 -25.08 -16.13
CA GLU A 94 7.48 -26.31 -16.56
C GLU A 94 7.33 -26.39 -18.09
N LEU A 95 6.96 -25.28 -18.74
CA LEU A 95 6.87 -25.20 -20.20
C LEU A 95 8.25 -25.32 -20.87
N SER A 96 9.30 -24.74 -20.29
CA SER A 96 10.69 -24.88 -20.78
C SER A 96 11.18 -26.32 -20.65
N VAL A 97 10.86 -26.99 -19.54
CA VAL A 97 11.15 -28.41 -19.32
C VAL A 97 10.39 -29.29 -20.32
N ALA A 98 9.09 -29.02 -20.52
CA ALA A 98 8.25 -29.76 -21.47
C ALA A 98 8.71 -29.58 -22.93
N ASN A 99 9.22 -28.40 -23.28
CA ASN A 99 9.78 -28.11 -24.61
C ASN A 99 11.23 -28.59 -24.79
N GLY A 100 11.81 -29.31 -23.81
CA GLY A 100 13.16 -29.89 -23.92
C GLY A 100 14.30 -28.86 -23.92
N SER A 101 14.03 -27.57 -23.69
CA SER A 101 15.03 -26.52 -23.56
C SER A 101 15.38 -26.31 -22.09
N TYR A 102 15.93 -27.35 -21.46
CA TYR A 102 16.57 -27.24 -20.15
C TYR A 102 18.06 -27.54 -20.33
N TYR A 103 18.78 -26.60 -20.96
CA TYR A 103 20.22 -26.58 -20.82
C TYR A 103 20.52 -26.08 -19.40
N GLY A 104 20.68 -27.03 -18.49
CA GLY A 104 21.52 -26.82 -17.33
C GLY A 104 22.96 -26.75 -17.81
N ASP A 105 23.37 -25.56 -18.23
CA ASP A 105 24.79 -25.23 -18.29
C ASP A 105 24.94 -23.80 -17.74
N ASP A 106 25.86 -23.66 -16.80
CA ASP A 106 26.09 -22.51 -15.93
C ASP A 106 26.64 -21.26 -16.69
N THR A 107 26.33 -21.11 -17.98
CA THR A 107 27.09 -20.26 -18.91
C THR A 107 26.37 -19.01 -19.40
N ASP A 108 25.05 -18.88 -19.27
CA ASP A 108 24.34 -17.66 -19.66
C ASP A 108 23.78 -16.91 -18.45
N MET A 109 24.71 -16.35 -17.65
CA MET A 109 24.39 -15.24 -16.76
C MET A 109 23.85 -14.08 -17.60
N ILE A 110 22.53 -13.94 -17.65
CA ILE A 110 21.87 -12.70 -18.03
C ILE A 110 22.38 -11.62 -17.07
N LYS A 111 23.37 -10.83 -17.52
CA LYS A 111 23.87 -9.66 -16.81
C LYS A 111 22.70 -8.70 -16.62
N ILE A 112 22.13 -8.73 -15.42
CA ILE A 112 21.22 -7.68 -14.95
C ILE A 112 22.09 -6.43 -14.82
N PRO A 113 21.85 -5.35 -15.58
CA PRO A 113 22.62 -4.12 -15.39
C PRO A 113 22.31 -3.60 -13.97
N LYS A 114 23.33 -3.58 -13.10
CA LYS A 114 23.27 -2.83 -11.84
C LYS A 114 23.00 -1.36 -12.19
N ARG A 115 21.81 -0.85 -11.86
CA ARG A 115 21.56 0.59 -11.77
C ARG A 115 22.45 1.15 -10.65
N LYS A 116 23.37 2.03 -11.02
CA LYS A 116 23.96 3.01 -10.10
C LYS A 116 22.91 4.02 -9.69
#